data_AF-A0A2R4WLZ0-F1
#
_entry.id   AF-A0A2R4WLZ0-F1
#
_cell.length_a   1.000
_cell.length_b   1.000
_cell.length_c   1.000
_cell.angle_alpha   90.00
_cell.angle_beta   90.00
_cell.angle_gamma   90.00
#
_symmetry.space_group_name_H-M   'P 1'
#
loop_
_entity.id
_entity.type
_entity.pdbx_description
1 polymer ?
#
loop_
_entity_poly.entity_id
_entity_poly.type
_entity_poly.pdbx_seq_one_letter_code
_entity_poly.pdbx_strand_id
1 'polypeptide(L)' 'MREIPLAAIRARAYDIWERNHRPDGYEIQFWLLAERELRAEQESRRDAAAEDQPAASAQGSSAEPLGR' A
#
# COMPACT_ATOMS: atom_id res chain seq x y z
N MET A 1 -8.91 9.33 -9.08
CA MET A 1 -9.11 8.20 -8.13
C MET A 1 -8.74 6.93 -8.86
N ARG A 2 -7.75 6.16 -8.37
CA ARG A 2 -7.46 4.85 -8.96
C ARG A 2 -8.57 3.90 -8.54
N GLU A 3 -9.14 3.23 -9.53
CA GLU A 3 -10.08 2.12 -9.33
C GLU A 3 -9.35 0.93 -8.70
N ILE A 4 -10.00 0.29 -7.71
CA ILE A 4 -9.50 -0.96 -7.15
C ILE A 4 -10.07 -2.09 -7.99
N PRO A 5 -9.22 -2.96 -8.58
CA PRO A 5 -9.71 -4.01 -9.45
C PRO A 5 -10.58 -4.99 -8.64
N LEU A 6 -11.74 -5.35 -9.19
CA LEU A 6 -12.69 -6.27 -8.54
C LEU A 6 -12.05 -7.60 -8.15
N ALA A 7 -11.09 -8.10 -8.94
CA ALA A 7 -10.34 -9.32 -8.64
C ALA A 7 -9.55 -9.22 -7.32
N ALA A 8 -8.99 -8.05 -7.00
CA ALA A 8 -8.28 -7.81 -5.74
C ALA A 8 -9.25 -7.73 -4.57
N ILE A 9 -10.36 -7.00 -4.73
CA ILE A 9 -11.43 -6.91 -3.72
C ILE A 9 -11.96 -8.31 -3.41
N ARG A 10 -12.24 -9.10 -4.45
CA ARG A 10 -12.71 -10.48 -4.33
C ARG A 10 -11.73 -11.36 -3.55
N ALA A 11 -10.44 -11.34 -3.92
CA ALA A 11 -9.43 -12.13 -3.24
C ALA A 11 -9.33 -11.77 -1.75
N ARG A 12 -9.34 -10.46 -1.44
CA ARG A 12 -9.29 -9.97 -0.05
C ARG A 12 -10.57 -10.31 0.71
N ALA A 13 -11.75 -10.18 0.10
CA ALA A 13 -13.02 -10.54 0.70
C ALA A 13 -13.09 -12.05 1.02
N TYR A 14 -12.59 -12.91 0.12
CA TYR A 14 -12.53 -14.35 0.35
C TYR A 14 -11.59 -14.73 1.50
N ASP A 15 -10.41 -14.13 1.59
CA ASP A 15 -9.49 -14.36 2.72
C ASP A 15 -10.15 -13.99 4.05
N ILE A 16 -10.83 -12.83 4.11
CA ILE A 16 -11.55 -12.40 5.31
C ILE A 16 -12.70 -13.39 5.63
N TRP A 17 -13.52 -13.75 4.64
CA TRP A 17 -14.64 -14.67 4.81
C TRP A 17 -14.18 -16.05 5.29
N GLU A 18 -13.08 -16.58 4.73
CA GLU A 18 -12.50 -17.85 5.13
C GLU A 18 -11.99 -17.81 6.58
N ARG A 19 -11.26 -16.76 6.97
CA ARG A 19 -10.79 -16.56 8.34
C ARG A 19 -11.92 -16.46 9.36
N ASN A 20 -13.08 -15.95 8.94
CA ASN A 20 -14.27 -15.81 9.79
C ASN A 20 -15.13 -17.08 9.83
N HIS A 21 -14.64 -18.21 9.32
CA HIS A 21 -15.37 -19.49 9.23
C HIS A 21 -16.56 -19.49 8.28
N ARG A 22 -16.53 -18.62 7.26
CA ARG A 22 -17.50 -18.60 6.17
C ARG A 22 -18.96 -18.44 6.65
N PRO A 23 -19.28 -17.39 7.41
CA PRO A 23 -20.65 -17.15 7.83
C PRO A 23 -21.50 -16.75 6.61
N ASP A 24 -22.68 -17.35 6.50
CA ASP A 24 -23.68 -17.01 5.50
C ASP A 24 -24.35 -15.67 5.81
N GLY A 25 -24.67 -14.90 4.78
CA GLY A 25 -25.39 -13.63 4.89
C GLY A 25 -24.52 -12.41 5.22
N TYR A 26 -23.20 -12.57 5.35
CA TYR A 26 -22.24 -11.50 5.65
C TYR A 26 -21.29 -11.20 4.50
N GLU A 27 -21.48 -11.84 3.34
CA GLU A 27 -20.61 -11.72 2.17
C GLU A 27 -20.42 -10.25 1.78
N ILE A 28 -21.52 -9.49 1.63
CA ILE A 28 -21.49 -8.07 1.27
C ILE A 28 -20.63 -7.25 2.26
N GLN A 29 -20.71 -7.56 3.56
CA GLN A 29 -19.91 -6.86 4.57
C GLN A 29 -18.41 -7.14 4.38
N PHE A 30 -18.03 -8.36 4.03
CA PHE A 30 -16.65 -8.71 3.71
C PHE A 30 -16.16 -8.07 2.41
N TRP A 31 -17.02 -7.95 1.40
CA TRP A 31 -16.71 -7.21 0.16
C TRP A 31 -16.45 -5.73 0.44
N LEU A 32 -17.30 -5.07 1.23
CA LEU A 32 -17.14 -3.66 1.61
C LEU A 32 -15.89 -3.45 2.49
N LEU A 33 -15.63 -4.36 3.42
CA LEU A 33 -14.44 -4.31 4.26
C LEU A 33 -13.17 -4.48 3.42
N ALA A 34 -13.16 -5.44 2.50
CA ALA A 34 -12.05 -5.67 1.58
C ALA A 34 -11.74 -4.45 0.70
N GLU A 35 -12.77 -3.80 0.15
CA GLU A 35 -12.57 -2.58 -0.63
C GLU A 35 -11.94 -1.46 0.21
N ARG A 36 -12.41 -1.28 1.45
CA ARG A 36 -11.89 -0.26 2.37
C ARG A 36 -10.42 -0.50 2.72
N GLU A 37 -10.06 -1.74 3.03
CA GLU A 37 -8.69 -2.16 3.33
C GLU A 37 -7.76 -1.86 2.14
N LEU A 38 -8.13 -2.32 0.94
CA LEU A 38 -7.31 -2.09 -0.26
C LEU A 38 -7.17 -0.61 -0.60
N ARG A 39 -8.19 0.20 -0.31
CA ARG A 39 -8.13 1.66 -0.51
C ARG A 39 -7.12 2.30 0.43
N ALA A 40 -7.17 1.92 1.72
CA ALA A 40 -6.23 2.40 2.72
C ALA A 40 -4.79 1.94 2.42
N GLU A 41 -4.59 0.69 2.01
CA GLU A 41 -3.28 0.15 1.61
C GLU A 41 -2.67 0.92 0.43
N GLN A 42 -3.48 1.26 -0.58
CA GLN A 42 -3.02 2.01 -1.75
C GLN A 42 -2.68 3.46 -1.41
N GLU A 43 -3.43 4.08 -0.50
CA GLU A 43 -3.15 5.43 -0.01
C GLU A 43 -1.89 5.47 0.85
N SER A 44 -1.74 4.52 1.78
CA SER A 44 -0.55 4.40 2.63
C SER A 44 0.70 4.09 1.81
N ARG A 45 0.61 3.23 0.78
CA ARG A 45 1.72 2.95 -0.14
C ARG A 45 2.13 4.17 -0.95
N ARG A 46 1.21 5.08 -1.26
CA ARG A 46 1.53 6.35 -1.92
C ARG A 46 2.32 7.26 -0.98
N ASP A 47 1.87 7.40 0.28
CA ASP A 47 2.56 8.24 1.28
C ASP A 47 3.99 7.72 1.51
N ALA A 48 4.13 6.41 1.74
CA ALA A 48 5.43 5.78 1.92
C ALA A 48 6.35 5.94 0.68
N ALA A 49 5.82 5.83 -0.54
CA ALA A 49 6.59 6.06 -1.76
C ALA A 49 6.92 7.54 -2.01
N ALA A 50 6.18 8.47 -1.41
CA ALA A 50 6.48 9.89 -1.45
C ALA A 50 7.57 10.28 -0.43
N GLU A 51 7.63 9.58 0.71
CA GLU A 51 8.64 9.76 1.77
C GLU A 51 9.95 9.01 1.50
N ASP A 52 9.93 7.88 0.79
CA ASP A 52 11.11 7.14 0.30
C ASP A 52 11.71 7.75 -0.99
N GLN A 53 11.70 9.08 -1.10
CA GLN A 53 12.64 9.76 -1.98
C GLN A 53 13.88 10.07 -1.13
N PRO A 54 14.97 9.28 -1.25
CA PRO A 54 16.21 9.67 -0.62
C PRO A 54 16.58 11.01 -1.26
N ALA A 55 16.77 12.02 -0.42
CA ALA A 55 17.59 13.17 -0.74
C ALA A 55 19.06 12.72 -0.96
N ALA A 56 19.28 11.78 -1.87
CA ALA A 56 20.57 11.39 -2.40
C ALA A 56 20.88 12.28 -3.62
N SER A 57 20.84 13.58 -3.35
CA SER A 57 21.51 14.62 -4.13
C SER A 57 22.27 15.52 -3.16
N ALA A 58 22.90 14.91 -2.15
CA ALA A 58 24.01 15.48 -1.42
C ALA A 58 25.24 14.61 -1.63
N GLN A 59 26.36 15.23 -2.02
CA GLN A 59 27.73 14.69 -2.11
C GLN A 59 28.17 14.12 -3.47
N GLY A 60 28.32 15.03 -4.43
CA GLY A 60 29.36 14.94 -5.46
C GLY A 60 30.07 16.29 -5.55
N SER A 61 31.39 16.29 -5.31
CA SER A 61 32.31 17.45 -5.22
C SER A 61 32.09 18.36 -4.00
N SER A 62 33.03 18.58 -3.10
CA SER A 62 34.47 18.70 -3.31
C SER A 62 35.19 18.31 -2.02
N ALA A 63 35.94 17.21 -2.07
CA ALA A 63 36.95 16.88 -1.10
C ALA A 63 38.26 16.71 -1.89
N GLU A 64 38.96 17.82 -2.12
CA GLU A 64 40.38 17.79 -2.47
C GLU A 64 41.19 18.45 -1.34
N PRO A 65 41.99 17.66 -0.61
CA PRO A 65 42.96 18.17 0.34
C PRO A 65 44.31 18.33 -0.37
N LEU A 66 45.00 19.46 -0.20
CA LEU A 66 46.44 19.48 0.09
C LEU A 66 46.94 20.91 0.31
N GLY A 67 47.49 21.13 1.49
CA GLY A 67 48.45 22.21 1.70
C GLY A 67 49.79 21.88 1.04
N ARG A 68 50.46 22.91 0.51
CA ARG A 68 51.83 23.29 0.87
C ARG A 68 52.14 24.68 0.33
#